data_AF-A0A4Z0Q5D0-F1
#
_entry.id   AF-A0A4Z0Q5D0-F1
#
_cell.length_a   1.000
_cell.length_b   1.000
_cell.length_c   1.000
_cell.angle_alpha   90.00
_cell.angle_beta   90.00
_cell.angle_gamma   90.00
#
_symmetry.space_group_name_H-M   'P 1'
#
loop_
_entity.id
_entity.type
_entity.pdbx_description
1 polymer ?
#
loop_
_entity_poly.entity_id
_entity_poly.type
_entity_poly.pdbx_seq_one_letter_code
_entity_poly.pdbx_strand_id
1 'polypeptide(L)'
;METPYFNPIPTDLPEQEAAARQKRQRHAEWGIAVASMGGTGPKPELLLELQRYIDGELTIQQIAQLPYSSELGKSAALQAILTRERLSSTV
;
A
#
# COMPACT_ATOMS: atom_id res chain seq x y z
N MET A 1 18.09 -7.77 10.13
CA MET A 1 17.02 -6.80 10.42
C MET A 1 16.50 -6.37 9.07
N GLU A 2 15.32 -6.83 8.67
CA GLU A 2 14.69 -6.32 7.44
C GLU A 2 14.34 -4.86 7.68
N THR A 3 14.92 -3.98 6.86
CA THR A 3 14.60 -2.56 6.92
C THR A 3 13.12 -2.41 6.56
N PRO A 4 12.29 -1.78 7.41
CA PRO A 4 10.88 -1.60 7.10
C PRO A 4 10.73 -0.81 5.80
N TYR A 5 9.84 -1.26 4.92
CA TYR A 5 9.57 -0.60 3.63
C TYR A 5 8.94 0.78 3.77
N PHE A 6 8.36 1.08 4.94
CA PHE A 6 7.56 2.27 5.20
C PHE A 6 8.05 3.02 6.43
N ASN A 7 7.74 4.30 6.46
CA ASN A 7 8.01 5.15 7.61
C ASN A 7 7.12 4.75 8.80
N PRO A 8 7.63 4.88 10.03
CA PRO A 8 6.83 4.61 11.23
C PRO A 8 5.66 5.59 11.33
N ILE A 9 4.50 5.08 11.77
CA ILE A 9 3.31 5.91 12.00
C ILE A 9 3.58 6.84 13.19
N PRO A 10 3.37 8.17 13.05
CA PRO A 10 3.56 9.11 14.15
C PRO A 10 2.66 8.79 15.35
N THR A 11 3.21 8.85 16.55
CA THR A 11 2.49 8.58 17.81
C THR A 11 1.54 9.68 18.23
N ASP A 12 1.72 10.89 17.68
CA ASP A 12 0.93 12.07 18.04
C ASP A 12 -0.38 12.20 17.25
N LEU A 13 -0.70 11.21 16.41
CA LEU A 13 -1.94 11.19 15.64
C LEU A 13 -3.15 10.83 16.52
N PRO A 14 -4.34 11.37 16.21
CA PRO A 14 -5.59 10.89 16.81
C PRO A 14 -5.75 9.37 16.63
N GLU A 15 -6.34 8.69 17.61
CA GLU A 15 -6.46 7.23 17.62
C GLU A 15 -7.13 6.66 16.35
N GLN A 16 -8.20 7.31 15.87
CA GLN A 16 -8.86 6.92 14.62
C GLN A 16 -7.93 7.03 13.40
N GLU A 17 -7.15 8.10 13.33
CA GLU A 17 -6.20 8.35 12.24
C GLU A 17 -5.07 7.30 12.30
N ALA A 18 -4.51 7.07 13.49
CA ALA A 18 -3.48 6.06 13.72
C ALA A 18 -3.96 4.65 13.36
N ALA A 19 -5.18 4.27 13.75
CA ALA A 19 -5.79 2.99 13.39
C ALA A 19 -6.01 2.86 11.87
N ALA A 20 -6.44 3.94 11.21
CA ALA A 20 -6.60 3.97 9.75
C ALA A 20 -5.25 3.79 9.04
N ARG A 21 -4.19 4.51 9.47
CA ARG A 21 -2.84 4.36 8.91
C ARG A 21 -2.28 2.96 9.14
N GLN A 22 -2.46 2.39 10.34
CA GLN A 22 -2.04 1.00 10.61
C GLN A 22 -2.73 -0.01 9.71
N LYS A 23 -4.04 0.16 9.47
CA LYS A 23 -4.78 -0.69 8.54
C LYS A 23 -4.20 -0.60 7.12
N ARG A 24 -3.96 0.62 6.63
CA ARG A 24 -3.36 0.85 5.30
C ARG A 24 -1.94 0.30 5.20
N GLN A 25 -1.12 0.46 6.24
CA GLN A 25 0.24 -0.11 6.29
C GLN A 25 0.21 -1.62 6.18
N ARG A 26 -0.64 -2.30 6.96
CA ARG A 26 -0.81 -3.76 6.86
C ARG A 26 -1.25 -4.20 5.47
N HIS A 27 -2.11 -3.42 4.81
CA HIS A 27 -2.52 -3.71 3.43
C HIS A 27 -1.32 -3.62 2.47
N ALA A 28 -0.53 -2.55 2.58
CA ALA A 28 0.64 -2.32 1.73
C ALA A 28 1.72 -3.40 1.94
N GLU A 29 2.03 -3.74 3.19
CA GLU A 29 2.97 -4.81 3.55
C GLU A 29 2.54 -6.17 3.01
N TRP A 30 1.25 -6.50 3.13
CA TRP A 30 0.71 -7.73 2.57
C TRP A 30 0.82 -7.76 1.04
N GLY A 31 0.53 -6.65 0.37
CA GLY A 31 0.71 -6.54 -1.09
C GLY A 31 2.15 -6.78 -1.52
N ILE A 32 3.12 -6.18 -0.82
CA ILE A 32 4.56 -6.39 -1.07
C ILE A 32 4.95 -7.84 -0.84
N ALA A 33 4.48 -8.46 0.25
CA ALA A 33 4.77 -9.86 0.54
C ALA A 33 4.27 -10.78 -0.59
N VAL A 34 3.03 -10.57 -1.06
CA VAL A 34 2.45 -11.33 -2.18
C VAL A 34 3.27 -11.15 -3.47
N ALA A 35 3.68 -9.92 -3.80
CA ALA A 35 4.51 -9.66 -4.98
C ALA A 35 5.91 -10.30 -4.88
N SER A 36 6.51 -10.24 -3.69
CA SER A 36 7.81 -10.82 -3.40
C SER A 36 7.79 -12.34 -3.51
N MET A 37 6.69 -13.00 -3.09
CA MET A 37 6.47 -14.44 -3.33
C MET A 37 6.39 -14.79 -4.81
N GLY A 38 5.90 -13.86 -5.66
CA GLY A 38 5.88 -14.00 -7.11
C GLY A 38 7.22 -13.68 -7.80
N GLY A 39 8.31 -13.48 -7.04
CA GLY A 39 9.64 -13.16 -7.56
C GLY A 39 9.82 -11.72 -8.03
N THR A 40 8.81 -10.86 -7.84
CA THR A 40 8.89 -9.44 -8.20
C THR A 40 9.00 -8.61 -6.94
N GLY A 41 10.22 -8.11 -6.66
CA GLY A 41 10.45 -7.19 -5.55
C GLY A 41 9.69 -5.86 -5.75
N PRO A 42 9.42 -5.12 -4.66
CA PRO A 42 8.72 -3.85 -4.76
C PRO A 42 9.57 -2.81 -5.51
N LYS A 43 8.98 -2.17 -6.52
CA LYS A 43 9.61 -1.03 -7.22
C LYS A 43 9.68 0.18 -6.25
N PRO A 44 10.78 0.96 -6.22
CA PRO A 44 10.89 2.13 -5.34
C PRO A 44 9.77 3.16 -5.53
N GLU A 45 9.32 3.36 -6.77
CA GLU A 45 8.23 4.26 -7.10
C GLU A 45 6.90 3.78 -6.50
N LEU A 46 6.70 2.46 -6.43
CA LEU A 46 5.52 1.90 -5.77
C LEU A 46 5.56 2.12 -4.26
N LEU A 47 6.74 2.01 -3.63
CA LEU A 47 6.90 2.24 -2.20
C LEU A 47 6.55 3.69 -1.83
N LEU A 48 6.95 4.65 -2.66
CA LEU A 48 6.58 6.06 -2.50
C LEU A 48 5.06 6.27 -2.54
N GLU A 49 4.37 5.72 -3.54
CA GLU A 49 2.92 5.87 -3.61
C GLU A 49 2.21 5.10 -2.49
N LEU A 50 2.71 3.93 -2.09
CA LEU A 50 2.16 3.18 -0.96
C LEU A 50 2.35 3.93 0.36
N GLN A 51 3.44 4.67 0.55
CA GLN A 51 3.62 5.55 1.70
C GLN A 51 2.55 6.65 1.71
N ARG A 52 2.28 7.30 0.57
CA ARG A 52 1.21 8.31 0.44
C ARG A 52 -0.17 7.72 0.71
N TYR A 53 -0.41 6.46 0.33
CA TYR A 53 -1.61 5.72 0.73
C TYR A 53 -1.68 5.51 2.24
N ILE A 54 -0.59 5.08 2.89
CA ILE A 54 -0.54 4.90 4.35
C ILE A 54 -0.86 6.21 5.05
N ASP A 55 -0.24 7.30 4.62
CA ASP A 55 -0.45 8.64 5.16
C ASP A 55 -1.84 9.22 4.88
N GLY A 56 -2.60 8.58 3.99
CA GLY A 56 -3.98 8.96 3.66
C GLY A 56 -4.06 10.09 2.63
N GLU A 57 -2.95 10.45 1.98
CA GLU A 57 -2.93 11.44 0.90
C GLU A 57 -3.64 10.95 -0.36
N LEU A 58 -3.53 9.65 -0.64
CA LEU A 58 -4.16 8.99 -1.77
C LEU A 58 -4.90 7.73 -1.34
N THR A 59 -5.97 7.39 -2.03
CA THR A 59 -6.53 6.04 -1.96
C THR A 59 -5.76 5.10 -2.88
N ILE A 60 -5.82 3.80 -2.59
CA ILE A 60 -5.18 2.79 -3.44
C ILE A 60 -5.76 2.79 -4.86
N GLN A 61 -7.04 3.15 -5.01
CA GLN A 61 -7.71 3.32 -6.31
C GLN A 61 -7.14 4.50 -7.09
N GLN A 62 -6.86 5.62 -6.42
CA GLN A 62 -6.22 6.78 -7.04
C GLN A 62 -4.80 6.44 -7.50
N ILE A 63 -4.03 5.68 -6.70
CA ILE A 63 -2.69 5.21 -7.10
C ILE A 63 -2.75 4.38 -8.39
N ALA A 64 -3.75 3.51 -8.53
CA ALA A 64 -3.97 2.71 -9.73
C ALA A 64 -4.32 3.55 -10.97
N GLN A 65 -4.80 4.78 -10.79
CA GLN A 65 -5.21 5.69 -11.85
C GLN A 65 -4.19 6.79 -12.16
N LEU A 66 -3.04 6.85 -11.46
CA LEU A 66 -2.04 7.89 -11.74
C LEU A 66 -1.50 7.76 -13.18
N PRO A 67 -1.22 8.88 -13.87
CA PRO A 67 -0.82 8.87 -15.29
C PRO A 67 0.53 8.19 -15.54
N TYR A 68 1.42 8.15 -14.54
CA TYR A 68 2.68 7.42 -14.56
C TYR A 68 2.55 5.97 -14.04
N SER A 69 1.34 5.54 -13.67
CA SER A 69 1.07 4.20 -13.17
C SER A 69 0.95 3.13 -14.26
N SER A 70 1.22 3.38 -15.54
CA SER A 70 1.22 2.30 -16.53
C SER A 70 2.12 1.11 -16.15
N GLU A 71 3.20 1.39 -15.42
CA GLU A 71 4.13 0.40 -14.87
C GLU A 71 3.86 -0.01 -13.41
N LEU A 72 3.09 0.79 -12.66
CA LEU A 72 2.68 0.51 -11.28
C LEU A 72 1.35 -0.27 -11.22
N GLY A 73 0.43 0.01 -12.13
CA GLY A 73 -0.83 -0.69 -12.37
C GLY A 73 -0.65 -2.16 -12.71
N LYS A 74 0.50 -2.53 -13.28
CA LYS A 74 0.90 -3.92 -13.53
C LYS A 74 1.59 -4.57 -12.32
N SER A 75 1.87 -3.82 -11.26
CA SER A 75 2.53 -4.38 -10.07
C SER A 75 1.61 -5.41 -9.41
N ALA A 76 2.15 -6.61 -9.20
CA ALA A 76 1.47 -7.66 -8.45
C ALA A 76 1.08 -7.19 -7.04
N ALA A 77 1.87 -6.31 -6.42
CA ALA A 77 1.57 -5.76 -5.10
C ALA A 77 0.33 -4.87 -5.13
N LEU A 78 0.23 -3.97 -6.11
CA LEU A 78 -0.92 -3.08 -6.25
C LEU A 78 -2.21 -3.87 -6.55
N GLN A 79 -2.13 -4.86 -7.44
CA GLN A 79 -3.25 -5.74 -7.78
C GLN A 79 -3.73 -6.57 -6.59
N ALA A 80 -2.80 -7.09 -5.78
CA ALA A 80 -3.14 -7.79 -4.55
C ALA A 80 -3.94 -6.88 -3.61
N ILE A 81 -3.45 -5.67 -3.35
CA ILE A 81 -4.10 -4.71 -2.43
C ILE A 81 -5.51 -4.36 -2.92
N LEU A 82 -5.66 -4.04 -4.22
CA LEU A 82 -6.97 -3.73 -4.83
C LEU A 82 -7.95 -4.90 -4.73
N THR A 83 -7.48 -6.12 -4.93
CA THR A 83 -8.31 -7.33 -4.82
C THR A 83 -8.81 -7.50 -3.40
N ARG A 84 -7.92 -7.33 -2.41
CA ARG A 84 -8.27 -7.44 -0.99
C ARG A 84 -9.25 -6.36 -0.55
N GLU A 85 -9.05 -5.12 -0.99
CA GLU A 85 -9.97 -4.02 -0.70
C GLU A 85 -11.37 -4.31 -1.27
N ARG A 86 -11.46 -4.76 -2.52
CA ARG A 86 -12.73 -5.15 -3.15
C ARG A 86 -13.48 -6.22 -2.33
N LEU A 87 -12.77 -7.27 -1.91
CA LEU A 87 -13.34 -8.36 -1.12
C LEU A 87 -13.77 -7.89 0.29
N SER A 88 -13.08 -6.92 0.87
CA SER A 88 -13.44 -6.36 2.18
C SER A 88 -14.68 -5.45 2.15
N SER A 89 -15.02 -4.90 0.98
CA SER A 89 -16.19 -4.03 0.79
C SER A 89 -17.46 -4.79 0.37
N THR A 90 -17.39 -6.12 0.20
CA THR A 90 -18.53 -6.95 -0.24
C THR A 90 -19.24 -7.68 0.91
N VAL A 91 -18.95 -7.32 2.16
CA VAL A 91 -19.52 -7.93 3.37
C VAL A 91 -20.22 -6.87 4.21
#